data_AF-A0A6G0XSS1-F1
#
_entry.id   AF-A0A6G0XSS1-F1
#
_cell.length_a   1.000
_cell.length_b   1.000
_cell.length_c   1.000
_cell.angle_alpha   90.00
_cell.angle_beta   90.00
_cell.angle_gamma   90.00
#
_symmetry.space_group_name_H-M   'P 1'
#
loop_
_entity.id
_entity.type
_entity.pdbx_description
1 polymer ?
#
loop_
_entity_poly.entity_id
_entity_poly.type
_entity_poly.pdbx_seq_one_letter_code
_entity_poly.pdbx_strand_id
1 'polypeptide(L)'
;IGFAPIVKGLNDIHKLLDLVLNEADLIKIGAFRKLNKLSFSALNEKGKKDLISAKLQATIELIKYYSVQYNWPKVNIIFQQGLFYAYWCRKKFKDSPGECFKRKTQLLEAFIFRHKFEINRGMRRWLVETSKEAKNHLKDDKTLQFINIKIACKIKLLQENKPILIKLAMKLCMGGTRKDKAFNCVTELKPFEKHLKEVGSYTGEYHYLLARAYAHQDDDISALKHLRIALEARVLDTKVIYEYKIVKYKKKRARGYRSAIH
;
A
#
# COMPACT_ATOMS: atom_id res chain seq x y z
N ILE A 1 2.08 -17.40 -20.30
CA ILE A 1 3.07 -16.74 -19.40
C ILE A 1 3.89 -15.80 -20.26
N GLY A 2 3.73 -14.47 -20.15
CA GLY A 2 4.50 -13.53 -20.97
C GLY A 2 6.00 -13.56 -20.63
N PHE A 3 6.85 -13.44 -21.65
CA PHE A 3 8.31 -13.37 -21.54
C PHE A 3 8.71 -12.16 -20.68
N ALA A 4 9.13 -12.40 -19.44
CA ALA A 4 9.87 -11.40 -18.67
C ALA A 4 11.34 -11.50 -19.10
N PRO A 5 12.02 -10.38 -19.40
CA PRO A 5 13.42 -10.38 -19.81
C PRO A 5 14.30 -11.05 -18.76
N ILE A 6 15.26 -11.85 -19.23
CA ILE A 6 16.25 -12.48 -18.36
C ILE A 6 17.28 -11.41 -18.01
N VAL A 7 17.30 -10.97 -16.75
CA VAL A 7 18.38 -10.12 -16.23
C VAL A 7 19.65 -11.00 -16.11
N LYS A 8 20.51 -10.96 -17.14
CA LYS A 8 21.78 -11.71 -17.19
C LYS A 8 22.90 -10.93 -16.49
N GLY A 9 23.85 -11.64 -15.89
CA GLY A 9 25.08 -11.08 -15.33
C GLY A 9 24.96 -10.27 -14.01
N LEU A 10 23.77 -9.76 -13.67
CA LEU A 10 23.59 -8.97 -12.45
C LEU A 10 23.27 -9.85 -11.23
N ASN A 11 24.21 -9.94 -10.30
CA ASN A 11 24.05 -10.67 -9.02
C ASN A 11 24.03 -9.74 -7.79
N ASP A 12 24.22 -8.44 -7.98
CA ASP A 12 24.17 -7.44 -6.91
C ASP A 12 22.73 -7.29 -6.38
N ILE A 13 22.56 -7.56 -5.08
CA ILE A 13 21.27 -7.55 -4.39
C ILE A 13 20.61 -6.17 -4.45
N HIS A 14 21.39 -5.10 -4.23
CA HIS A 14 20.87 -3.74 -4.16
C HIS A 14 20.48 -3.23 -5.54
N LYS A 15 21.29 -3.51 -6.57
CA LYS A 15 20.93 -3.17 -7.96
C LYS A 15 19.69 -3.94 -8.42
N LEU A 16 19.57 -5.22 -8.09
CA LEU A 16 18.36 -5.99 -8.40
C LEU A 16 17.13 -5.44 -7.68
N LEU A 17 17.26 -5.03 -6.42
CA LEU A 17 16.17 -4.38 -5.69
C LEU A 17 15.78 -3.04 -6.33
N ASP A 18 16.76 -2.23 -6.73
CA ASP A 18 16.51 -0.94 -7.38
C ASP A 18 15.71 -1.10 -8.68
N LEU A 19 16.07 -2.09 -9.51
CA LEU A 19 15.31 -2.46 -10.70
C LEU A 19 13.86 -2.86 -10.35
N VAL A 20 13.65 -3.59 -9.25
CA VAL A 20 12.30 -3.95 -8.81
C VAL A 20 11.48 -2.72 -8.39
N LEU A 21 12.11 -1.71 -7.80
CA LEU A 21 11.41 -0.54 -7.27
C LEU A 21 11.10 0.51 -8.34
N ASN A 22 11.98 0.67 -9.33
CA ASN A 22 11.98 1.85 -10.19
C ASN A 22 11.69 1.57 -11.67
N GLU A 23 11.86 0.33 -12.14
CA GLU A 23 11.77 0.01 -13.56
C GLU A 23 10.38 -0.45 -14.03
N ALA A 24 10.24 -0.51 -15.35
CA ALA A 24 9.06 -1.02 -16.04
C ALA A 24 8.71 -2.47 -15.64
N ASP A 25 7.43 -2.82 -15.78
CA ASP A 25 6.80 -4.01 -15.22
C ASP A 25 7.50 -5.34 -15.57
N LEU A 26 7.99 -5.49 -16.80
CA LEU A 26 8.69 -6.70 -17.23
C LEU A 26 10.09 -6.81 -16.61
N ILE A 27 10.81 -5.70 -16.49
CA ILE A 27 12.14 -5.63 -15.86
C ILE A 27 12.01 -5.93 -14.36
N LYS A 28 10.99 -5.36 -13.71
CA LYS A 28 10.64 -5.63 -12.31
C LYS A 28 10.44 -7.14 -12.03
N ILE A 29 9.66 -7.83 -12.87
CA ILE A 29 9.44 -9.28 -12.75
C ILE A 29 10.75 -10.06 -12.98
N GLY A 30 11.55 -9.66 -13.98
CA GLY A 30 12.84 -10.27 -14.28
C GLY A 30 13.83 -10.15 -13.12
N ALA A 31 13.96 -8.95 -12.55
CA ALA A 31 14.83 -8.66 -11.42
C ALA A 31 14.39 -9.44 -10.16
N PHE A 32 13.09 -9.50 -9.85
CA PHE A 32 12.58 -10.31 -8.74
C PHE A 32 12.89 -11.80 -8.91
N ARG A 33 12.70 -12.36 -10.11
CA ARG A 33 13.04 -13.76 -10.40
C ARG A 33 14.53 -14.03 -10.21
N LYS A 34 15.39 -13.11 -10.67
CA LYS A 34 16.85 -13.22 -10.49
C LYS A 34 17.23 -13.15 -9.01
N LEU A 35 16.67 -12.22 -8.27
CA LEU A 35 16.85 -12.06 -6.83
C LEU A 35 16.44 -13.34 -6.06
N ASN A 36 15.36 -14.01 -6.48
CA ASN A 36 14.94 -15.29 -5.90
C ASN A 36 15.88 -16.46 -6.19
N LYS A 37 16.57 -16.44 -7.33
CA LYS A 37 17.58 -17.43 -7.71
C LYS A 37 18.93 -17.24 -7.03
N LEU A 38 19.19 -16.10 -6.38
CA LEU A 38 20.43 -15.91 -5.62
C LEU A 38 20.52 -16.92 -4.48
N SER A 39 21.65 -17.62 -4.41
CA SER A 39 21.88 -18.67 -3.42
C SER A 39 22.14 -18.07 -2.04
N PHE A 40 21.35 -18.51 -1.06
CA PHE A 40 21.48 -18.07 0.33
C PHE A 40 22.71 -18.69 1.02
N SER A 41 23.14 -19.88 0.59
CA SER A 41 24.32 -20.57 1.14
C SER A 41 25.63 -19.93 0.73
N ALA A 42 25.66 -19.25 -0.42
CA ALA A 42 26.86 -18.59 -0.94
C ALA A 42 27.14 -17.21 -0.31
N LEU A 43 26.32 -16.74 0.62
CA LEU A 43 26.40 -15.41 1.21
C LEU A 43 26.87 -15.45 2.68
N ASN A 44 27.63 -14.44 3.09
CA ASN A 44 27.90 -14.18 4.50
C ASN A 44 26.62 -13.71 5.23
N GLU A 45 26.65 -13.60 6.57
CA GLU A 45 25.44 -13.25 7.34
C GLU A 45 24.87 -11.88 6.98
N LYS A 46 25.70 -10.89 6.63
CA LYS A 46 25.23 -9.59 6.13
C LYS A 46 24.50 -9.74 4.78
N GLY A 47 25.10 -10.42 3.81
CA GLY A 47 24.48 -10.67 2.50
C GLY A 47 23.19 -11.49 2.60
N LYS A 48 23.11 -12.43 3.54
CA LYS A 48 21.87 -13.17 3.85
C LYS A 48 20.75 -12.24 4.36
N LYS A 49 21.10 -11.31 5.26
CA LYS A 49 20.22 -10.28 5.81
C LYS A 49 19.76 -9.28 4.73
N ASP A 50 20.66 -8.89 3.84
CA ASP A 50 20.36 -8.00 2.71
C ASP A 50 19.46 -8.71 1.69
N LEU A 51 19.76 -9.97 1.37
CA LEU A 51 18.97 -10.77 0.43
C LEU A 51 17.53 -10.98 0.92
N ILE A 52 17.34 -11.33 2.19
CA ILE A 52 15.99 -11.57 2.73
C ILE A 52 15.18 -10.27 2.79
N SER A 53 15.82 -9.16 3.15
CA SER A 53 15.21 -7.83 3.18
C SER A 53 14.80 -7.38 1.78
N ALA A 54 15.69 -7.57 0.80
CA ALA A 54 15.41 -7.27 -0.61
C ALA A 54 14.28 -8.14 -1.17
N LYS A 55 14.26 -9.45 -0.85
CA LYS A 55 13.19 -10.37 -1.26
C LYS A 55 11.84 -9.91 -0.71
N LEU A 56 11.79 -9.51 0.56
CA LEU A 56 10.58 -9.04 1.21
C LEU A 56 10.12 -7.67 0.67
N GLN A 57 11.04 -6.75 0.41
CA GLN A 57 10.68 -5.47 -0.21
C GLN A 57 10.18 -5.65 -1.64
N ALA A 58 10.81 -6.55 -2.39
CA ALA A 58 10.40 -6.88 -3.75
C ALA A 58 9.02 -7.55 -3.80
N THR A 59 8.68 -8.44 -2.87
CA THR A 59 7.33 -9.04 -2.82
C THR A 59 6.25 -8.00 -2.52
N ILE A 60 6.49 -7.08 -1.58
CA ILE A 60 5.58 -5.96 -1.31
C ILE A 60 5.31 -5.19 -2.61
N GLU A 61 6.37 -4.91 -3.37
CA GLU A 61 6.27 -4.16 -4.60
C GLU A 61 5.52 -4.92 -5.72
N LEU A 62 5.79 -6.22 -5.88
CA LEU A 62 5.08 -7.03 -6.87
C LEU A 62 3.59 -7.21 -6.52
N ILE A 63 3.21 -7.28 -5.24
CA ILE A 63 1.80 -7.27 -4.84
C ILE A 63 1.16 -5.97 -5.31
N LYS A 64 1.78 -4.82 -4.99
CA LYS A 64 1.27 -3.50 -5.40
C LYS A 64 1.04 -3.43 -6.91
N TYR A 65 1.99 -3.95 -7.69
CA TYR A 65 1.90 -4.03 -9.15
C TYR A 65 0.77 -4.95 -9.62
N TYR A 66 0.75 -6.21 -9.20
CA TYR A 66 -0.25 -7.18 -9.68
C TYR A 66 -1.68 -6.84 -9.22
N SER A 67 -1.83 -6.09 -8.12
CA SER A 67 -3.13 -5.55 -7.72
C SER A 67 -3.69 -4.56 -8.73
N VAL A 68 -2.85 -3.71 -9.34
CA VAL A 68 -3.26 -2.77 -10.40
C VAL A 68 -3.66 -3.54 -11.68
N GLN A 69 -2.93 -4.62 -11.99
CA GLN A 69 -3.20 -5.49 -13.13
C GLN A 69 -4.35 -6.51 -12.90
N TYR A 70 -5.07 -6.41 -11.78
CA TYR A 70 -6.15 -7.34 -11.39
C TYR A 70 -5.75 -8.83 -11.43
N ASN A 71 -4.47 -9.15 -11.21
CA ASN A 71 -3.96 -10.52 -11.31
C ASN A 71 -3.95 -11.21 -9.94
N TRP A 72 -5.13 -11.63 -9.48
CA TRP A 72 -5.35 -12.21 -8.16
C TRP A 72 -4.53 -13.47 -7.85
N PRO A 73 -4.46 -14.49 -8.74
CA PRO A 73 -3.67 -15.68 -8.47
C PRO A 73 -2.21 -15.35 -8.18
N LYS A 74 -1.62 -14.41 -8.95
CA LYS A 74 -0.25 -13.98 -8.72
C LYS A 74 -0.09 -13.23 -7.41
N VAL A 75 -1.05 -12.38 -7.02
CA VAL A 75 -0.95 -11.68 -5.73
C VAL A 75 -0.92 -12.66 -4.57
N ASN A 76 -1.76 -13.70 -4.58
CA ASN A 76 -1.73 -14.72 -3.53
C ASN A 76 -0.40 -15.46 -3.48
N ILE A 77 0.12 -15.89 -4.63
CA ILE A 77 1.41 -16.59 -4.71
C ILE A 77 2.54 -15.70 -4.16
N ILE A 78 2.61 -14.44 -4.59
CA ILE A 78 3.64 -13.49 -4.13
C ILE A 78 3.45 -13.17 -2.64
N PHE A 79 2.21 -13.07 -2.15
CA PHE A 79 1.93 -12.86 -0.75
C PHE A 79 2.42 -14.01 0.13
N GLN A 80 2.14 -15.26 -0.26
CA GLN A 80 2.66 -16.43 0.47
C GLN A 80 4.20 -16.48 0.46
N GLN A 81 4.84 -16.13 -0.67
CA GLN A 81 6.30 -15.96 -0.73
C GLN A 81 6.79 -14.86 0.22
N GLY A 82 6.09 -13.72 0.28
CA GLY A 82 6.40 -12.64 1.20
C GLY A 82 6.29 -13.06 2.66
N LEU A 83 5.28 -13.85 3.03
CA LEU A 83 5.11 -14.37 4.39
C LEU A 83 6.23 -15.33 4.77
N PHE A 84 6.63 -16.20 3.84
CA PHE A 84 7.80 -17.06 4.02
C PHE A 84 9.07 -16.23 4.25
N TYR A 85 9.30 -15.16 3.46
CA TYR A 85 10.46 -14.29 3.66
C TYR A 85 10.40 -13.50 4.97
N ALA A 86 9.22 -13.02 5.39
CA ALA A 86 9.04 -12.36 6.67
C ALA A 86 9.35 -13.28 7.86
N TYR A 87 8.95 -14.55 7.77
CA TYR A 87 9.30 -15.57 8.76
C TYR A 87 10.82 -15.78 8.86
N TRP A 88 11.49 -15.94 7.73
CA TRP A 88 12.96 -16.10 7.70
C TRP A 88 13.71 -14.85 8.12
N CYS A 89 13.19 -13.67 7.80
CA CYS A 89 13.73 -12.40 8.28
C CYS A 89 13.76 -12.40 9.81
N ARG A 90 12.64 -12.71 10.48
CA ARG A 90 12.60 -12.79 11.95
C ARG A 90 13.58 -13.81 12.51
N LYS A 91 13.73 -14.97 11.87
CA LYS A 91 14.71 -15.99 12.27
C LYS A 91 16.16 -15.52 12.17
N LYS A 92 16.47 -14.60 11.24
CA LYS A 92 17.82 -14.09 10.98
C LYS A 92 18.16 -12.80 11.72
N PHE A 93 17.16 -12.00 12.06
CA PHE A 93 17.29 -10.76 12.81
C PHE A 93 16.78 -10.92 14.25
N LYS A 94 17.14 -12.03 14.93
CA LYS A 94 16.63 -12.34 16.28
C LYS A 94 16.82 -11.19 17.27
N ASP A 95 17.96 -10.52 17.22
CA ASP A 95 18.33 -9.46 18.16
C ASP A 95 17.74 -8.10 17.80
N SER A 96 17.22 -7.94 16.57
CA SER A 96 16.65 -6.69 16.05
C SER A 96 15.49 -6.96 15.08
N PRO A 97 14.40 -7.62 15.52
CA PRO A 97 13.34 -8.08 14.63
C PRO A 97 12.42 -6.95 14.15
N GLY A 98 12.58 -5.73 14.68
CA GLY A 98 11.73 -4.57 14.40
C GLY A 98 11.54 -4.29 12.91
N GLU A 99 12.64 -4.28 12.13
CA GLU A 99 12.57 -4.04 10.68
C GLU A 99 11.81 -5.16 9.97
N CYS A 100 11.97 -6.42 10.38
CA CYS A 100 11.21 -7.54 9.83
C CYS A 100 9.70 -7.41 10.12
N PHE A 101 9.32 -6.97 11.32
CA PHE A 101 7.92 -6.71 11.66
C PHE A 101 7.34 -5.51 10.90
N LYS A 102 8.13 -4.45 10.70
CA LYS A 102 7.76 -3.30 9.86
C LYS A 102 7.49 -3.72 8.42
N ARG A 103 8.40 -4.48 7.81
CA ARG A 103 8.22 -5.01 6.45
C ARG A 103 7.03 -5.97 6.35
N LYS A 104 6.82 -6.82 7.36
CA LYS A 104 5.62 -7.67 7.42
C LYS A 104 4.34 -6.84 7.50
N THR A 105 4.33 -5.76 8.28
CA THR A 105 3.20 -4.82 8.34
C THR A 105 2.92 -4.19 6.96
N GLN A 106 3.96 -3.77 6.23
CA GLN A 106 3.82 -3.26 4.86
C GLN A 106 3.29 -4.32 3.89
N LEU A 107 3.73 -5.57 4.00
CA LEU A 107 3.24 -6.69 3.19
C LEU A 107 1.74 -6.93 3.42
N LEU A 108 1.30 -6.94 4.68
CA LEU A 108 -0.11 -7.08 5.03
C LEU A 108 -0.95 -5.91 4.50
N GLU A 109 -0.47 -4.68 4.64
CA GLU A 109 -1.15 -3.49 4.11
C GLU A 109 -1.30 -3.56 2.59
N ALA A 110 -0.23 -3.89 1.88
CA ALA A 110 -0.23 -4.01 0.42
C ALA A 110 -1.24 -5.06 -0.06
N PHE A 111 -1.34 -6.19 0.64
CA PHE A 111 -2.28 -7.26 0.32
C PHE A 111 -3.74 -6.89 0.61
N ILE A 112 -4.02 -6.36 1.80
CA ILE A 112 -5.38 -6.08 2.29
C ILE A 112 -6.06 -4.98 1.48
N PHE A 113 -5.36 -3.88 1.20
CA PHE A 113 -6.03 -2.65 0.74
C PHE A 113 -5.97 -2.40 -0.77
N ARG A 114 -5.24 -3.22 -1.52
CA ARG A 114 -5.13 -3.04 -2.97
C ARG A 114 -6.13 -3.88 -3.76
N HIS A 115 -6.78 -4.85 -3.14
CA HIS A 115 -7.84 -5.67 -3.74
C HIS A 115 -9.25 -5.33 -3.25
N LYS A 116 -10.27 -5.77 -4.00
CA LYS A 116 -11.70 -5.76 -3.59
C LYS A 116 -11.98 -6.83 -2.51
N PHE A 117 -11.07 -7.05 -1.57
CA PHE A 117 -11.35 -7.98 -0.47
C PHE A 117 -12.22 -7.30 0.58
N GLU A 118 -13.22 -8.02 1.05
CA GLU A 118 -13.83 -7.71 2.33
C GLU A 118 -12.80 -8.03 3.42
N ILE A 119 -12.30 -6.99 4.08
CA ILE A 119 -11.34 -7.14 5.17
C ILE A 119 -12.04 -7.92 6.28
N ASN A 120 -11.69 -9.19 6.43
CA ASN A 120 -12.22 -10.00 7.52
C ASN A 120 -11.52 -9.68 8.85
N ARG A 121 -12.18 -10.06 9.95
CA ARG A 121 -11.71 -9.78 11.32
C ARG A 121 -10.33 -10.37 11.60
N GLY A 122 -10.02 -11.54 11.03
CA GLY A 122 -8.74 -12.23 11.19
C GLY A 122 -7.57 -11.46 10.58
N MET A 123 -7.73 -11.01 9.32
CA MET A 123 -6.71 -10.20 8.63
C MET A 123 -6.46 -8.87 9.35
N ARG A 124 -7.52 -8.24 9.86
CA ARG A 124 -7.39 -7.01 10.64
C ARG A 124 -6.64 -7.26 11.95
N ARG A 125 -7.01 -8.30 12.71
CA ARG A 125 -6.30 -8.68 13.92
C ARG A 125 -4.82 -8.92 13.63
N TRP A 126 -4.51 -9.66 12.57
CA TRP A 126 -3.14 -9.95 12.20
C TRP A 126 -2.31 -8.72 11.85
N LEU A 127 -2.90 -7.77 11.12
CA LEU A 127 -2.29 -6.49 10.79
C LEU A 127 -2.04 -5.65 12.05
N VAL A 128 -3.03 -5.55 12.95
CA VAL A 128 -2.92 -4.79 14.20
C VAL A 128 -1.87 -5.38 15.13
N GLU A 129 -1.88 -6.71 15.33
CA GLU A 129 -0.89 -7.40 16.14
C GLU A 129 0.52 -7.22 15.58
N THR A 130 0.70 -7.45 14.27
CA THR A 130 2.01 -7.27 13.63
C THR A 130 2.49 -5.82 13.71
N SER A 131 1.61 -4.84 13.53
CA SER A 131 1.98 -3.43 13.67
C SER A 131 2.32 -3.05 15.11
N LYS A 132 1.66 -3.67 16.11
CA LYS A 132 1.96 -3.44 17.53
C LYS A 132 3.34 -3.98 17.88
N GLU A 133 3.65 -5.20 17.45
CA GLU A 133 5.00 -5.77 17.60
C GLU A 133 6.07 -4.89 16.95
N ALA A 134 5.83 -4.40 15.73
CA ALA A 134 6.76 -3.50 15.06
C ALA A 134 7.02 -2.22 15.87
N LYS A 135 5.96 -1.61 16.44
CA LYS A 135 6.06 -0.38 17.26
C LYS A 135 6.80 -0.60 18.58
N ASN A 136 6.68 -1.78 19.18
CA ASN A 136 7.40 -2.09 20.41
C ASN A 136 8.93 -2.06 20.20
N HIS A 137 9.38 -2.46 19.00
CA HIS A 137 10.79 -2.45 18.63
C HIS A 137 11.25 -1.16 17.95
N LEU A 138 10.36 -0.48 17.22
CA LEU A 138 10.64 0.73 16.44
C LEU A 138 9.70 1.85 16.90
N LYS A 139 9.99 2.41 18.08
CA LYS A 139 9.24 3.54 18.61
C LYS A 139 9.33 4.72 17.63
N ASP A 140 8.21 5.40 17.42
CA ASP A 140 8.09 6.61 16.58
C ASP A 140 8.48 6.45 15.10
N ASP A 141 8.51 5.22 14.57
CA ASP A 141 8.75 5.00 13.14
C ASP A 141 7.62 5.59 12.27
N LYS A 142 7.97 6.57 11.44
CA LYS A 142 7.04 7.27 10.55
C LYS A 142 6.32 6.35 9.56
N THR A 143 6.95 5.25 9.14
CA THR A 143 6.31 4.30 8.23
C THR A 143 5.17 3.56 8.94
N LEU A 144 5.41 3.12 10.17
CA LEU A 144 4.36 2.49 10.99
C LEU A 144 3.24 3.46 11.33
N GLN A 145 3.55 4.73 11.64
CA GLN A 145 2.54 5.77 11.84
C GLN A 145 1.70 5.97 10.57
N PHE A 146 2.35 6.16 9.42
CA PHE A 146 1.69 6.33 8.13
C PHE A 146 0.77 5.14 7.79
N ILE A 147 1.24 3.90 7.95
CA ILE A 147 0.43 2.70 7.67
C ILE A 147 -0.84 2.69 8.54
N ASN A 148 -0.72 3.00 9.83
CA ASN A 148 -1.88 3.03 10.72
C ASN A 148 -2.90 4.10 10.31
N ILE A 149 -2.43 5.31 9.98
CA ILE A 149 -3.28 6.40 9.49
C ILE A 149 -3.96 6.02 8.16
N LYS A 150 -3.19 5.45 7.22
CA LYS A 150 -3.68 4.99 5.92
C LYS A 150 -4.77 3.93 6.08
N ILE A 151 -4.57 2.95 6.96
CA ILE A 151 -5.56 1.92 7.31
C ILE A 151 -6.84 2.55 7.87
N ALA A 152 -6.69 3.41 8.88
CA ALA A 152 -7.83 4.09 9.51
C ALA A 152 -8.64 4.88 8.48
N CYS A 153 -7.96 5.62 7.60
CA CYS A 153 -8.62 6.35 6.53
C CYS A 153 -9.32 5.46 5.51
N LYS A 154 -8.66 4.40 5.04
CA LYS A 154 -9.31 3.47 4.10
C LYS A 154 -10.56 2.84 4.71
N ILE A 155 -10.52 2.45 5.99
CA ILE A 155 -11.70 1.91 6.70
C ILE A 155 -12.79 2.96 6.84
N LYS A 156 -12.47 4.18 7.31
CA LYS A 156 -13.43 5.27 7.49
C LYS A 156 -14.14 5.61 6.17
N LEU A 157 -13.38 5.83 5.11
CA LEU A 157 -13.91 6.17 3.78
C LEU A 157 -14.71 5.01 3.15
N LEU A 158 -14.36 3.75 3.45
CA LEU A 158 -15.17 2.59 3.04
C LEU A 158 -16.51 2.53 3.78
N GLN A 159 -16.53 2.79 5.09
CA GLN A 159 -17.76 2.80 5.87
C GLN A 159 -18.70 3.93 5.42
N GLU A 160 -18.17 5.14 5.23
CA GLU A 160 -18.99 6.32 4.91
C GLU A 160 -19.76 6.21 3.59
N ASN A 161 -19.21 5.47 2.61
CA ASN A 161 -19.83 5.21 1.30
C ASN A 161 -20.93 4.13 1.31
N LYS A 162 -21.22 3.50 2.46
CA LYS A 162 -22.19 2.40 2.54
C LYS A 162 -23.52 2.84 3.18
N PRO A 163 -24.64 2.15 2.87
CA PRO A 163 -25.91 2.29 3.60
C PRO A 163 -25.76 2.04 5.10
N ILE A 164 -26.69 2.57 5.92
CA ILE A 164 -26.61 2.55 7.40
C ILE A 164 -26.49 1.13 7.98
N LEU A 165 -27.23 0.16 7.45
CA LEU A 165 -27.17 -1.24 7.88
C LEU A 165 -25.79 -1.85 7.63
N ILE A 166 -25.21 -1.59 6.45
CA ILE A 166 -23.87 -2.06 6.08
C ILE A 166 -22.80 -1.32 6.91
N LYS A 167 -23.00 -0.03 7.20
CA LYS A 167 -22.15 0.74 8.13
C LYS A 167 -22.10 0.10 9.52
N LEU A 168 -23.24 -0.34 10.05
CA LEU A 168 -23.34 -1.02 11.34
C LEU A 168 -22.66 -2.40 11.32
N ALA A 169 -22.94 -3.22 10.29
CA ALA A 169 -22.28 -4.52 10.11
C ALA A 169 -20.75 -4.38 9.96
N MET A 170 -20.29 -3.39 9.19
CA MET A 170 -18.86 -3.07 9.05
C MET A 170 -18.25 -2.57 10.36
N LYS A 171 -18.97 -1.81 11.18
CA LYS A 171 -18.48 -1.40 12.51
C LYS A 171 -18.31 -2.58 13.45
N LEU A 172 -19.17 -3.60 13.36
CA LEU A 172 -19.06 -4.82 14.15
C LEU A 172 -17.89 -5.69 13.67
N CYS A 173 -17.75 -5.89 12.35
CA CYS A 173 -16.68 -6.71 11.78
C CYS A 173 -15.31 -6.04 11.81
N MET A 174 -15.26 -4.73 11.55
CA MET A 174 -14.06 -3.92 11.41
C MET A 174 -13.90 -2.93 12.56
N GLY A 175 -14.54 -3.12 13.72
CA GLY A 175 -14.42 -2.36 14.98
C GLY A 175 -14.23 -0.84 14.84
N GLY A 176 -15.27 -0.05 15.14
CA GLY A 176 -15.17 1.42 15.18
C GLY A 176 -15.04 1.95 16.61
N THR A 177 -13.92 2.60 16.93
CA THR A 177 -13.78 3.35 18.19
C THR A 177 -14.39 4.74 18.07
N ARG A 178 -14.71 5.37 19.20
CA ARG A 178 -15.18 6.78 19.24
C ARG A 178 -14.12 7.73 18.64
N LYS A 179 -12.83 7.37 18.71
CA LYS A 179 -11.70 8.08 18.08
C LYS A 179 -11.75 8.05 16.55
N ASP A 180 -12.25 6.96 15.94
CA ASP A 180 -12.34 6.84 14.48
C ASP A 180 -13.39 7.78 13.85
N LYS A 181 -14.42 8.19 14.63
CA LYS A 181 -15.42 9.16 14.18
C LYS A 181 -14.83 10.56 14.04
N ALA A 182 -14.03 11.00 15.01
CA ALA A 182 -13.35 12.31 15.01
C ALA A 182 -12.08 12.34 14.15
N PHE A 183 -11.61 11.19 13.65
CA PHE A 183 -10.38 11.07 12.88
C PHE A 183 -10.46 11.82 11.54
N ASN A 184 -9.73 12.93 11.40
CA ASN A 184 -9.72 13.71 10.16
C ASN A 184 -8.63 13.20 9.21
N CYS A 185 -9.04 12.45 8.19
CA CYS A 185 -8.10 11.87 7.23
C CYS A 185 -7.20 12.88 6.52
N VAL A 186 -7.70 14.07 6.21
CA VAL A 186 -6.90 15.11 5.57
C VAL A 186 -5.79 15.55 6.52
N THR A 187 -6.16 15.92 7.75
CA THR A 187 -5.19 16.40 8.76
C THR A 187 -4.14 15.35 9.09
N GLU A 188 -4.52 14.08 9.17
CA GLU A 188 -3.64 12.98 9.55
C GLU A 188 -2.71 12.53 8.40
N LEU A 189 -3.18 12.59 7.15
CA LEU A 189 -2.39 12.21 5.98
C LEU A 189 -1.39 13.30 5.56
N LYS A 190 -1.77 14.57 5.69
CA LYS A 190 -1.00 15.73 5.17
C LYS A 190 0.46 15.80 5.66
N PRO A 191 0.79 15.49 6.94
CA PRO A 191 2.18 15.49 7.41
C PRO A 191 3.13 14.58 6.60
N PHE A 192 2.60 13.55 5.93
CA PHE A 192 3.38 12.59 5.16
C PHE A 192 3.61 12.97 3.70
N GLU A 193 2.99 14.04 3.20
CA GLU A 193 3.02 14.42 1.77
C GLU A 193 4.45 14.61 1.23
N LYS A 194 5.36 15.14 2.05
CA LYS A 194 6.77 15.33 1.69
C LYS A 194 7.66 14.10 1.96
N HIS A 195 7.11 13.07 2.60
CA HIS A 195 7.83 11.90 3.11
C HIS A 195 7.44 10.60 2.39
N LEU A 196 6.77 10.67 1.24
CA LEU A 196 6.20 9.49 0.58
C LEU A 196 7.24 8.39 0.27
N LYS A 197 8.43 8.77 -0.19
CA LYS A 197 9.53 7.82 -0.45
C LYS A 197 10.02 7.16 0.85
N GLU A 198 10.16 7.94 1.91
CA GLU A 198 10.60 7.47 3.24
C GLU A 198 9.62 6.44 3.82
N VAL A 199 8.32 6.69 3.71
CA VAL A 199 7.27 5.79 4.21
C VAL A 199 6.88 4.67 3.24
N GLY A 200 7.56 4.58 2.09
CA GLY A 200 7.31 3.54 1.08
C GLY A 200 5.94 3.62 0.41
N SER A 201 5.37 4.83 0.30
CA SER A 201 4.10 5.10 -0.38
C SER A 201 4.33 5.59 -1.81
N TYR A 202 3.42 5.22 -2.71
CA TYR A 202 3.39 5.77 -4.05
C TYR A 202 2.65 7.10 -4.08
N THR A 203 3.17 8.06 -4.86
CA THR A 203 2.53 9.36 -5.10
C THR A 203 1.09 9.18 -5.56
N GLY A 204 0.86 8.32 -6.57
CA GLY A 204 -0.48 8.01 -7.06
C GLY A 204 -1.43 7.54 -5.96
N GLU A 205 -1.01 6.55 -5.18
CA GLU A 205 -1.83 5.99 -4.10
C GLU A 205 -2.11 7.02 -2.98
N TYR A 206 -1.08 7.76 -2.57
CA TYR A 206 -1.21 8.74 -1.50
C TYR A 206 -2.17 9.86 -1.89
N HIS A 207 -1.93 10.50 -3.05
CA HIS A 207 -2.76 11.59 -3.52
C HIS A 207 -4.18 11.12 -3.86
N TYR A 208 -4.36 9.87 -4.29
CA TYR A 208 -5.69 9.28 -4.44
C TYR A 208 -6.44 9.16 -3.11
N LEU A 209 -5.79 8.64 -2.06
CA LEU A 209 -6.41 8.53 -0.75
C LEU A 209 -6.75 9.90 -0.15
N LEU A 210 -5.84 10.86 -0.30
CA LEU A 210 -6.04 12.23 0.16
C LEU A 210 -7.16 12.94 -0.62
N ALA A 211 -7.25 12.72 -1.95
CA ALA A 211 -8.35 13.23 -2.74
C ALA A 211 -9.71 12.68 -2.29
N ARG A 212 -9.79 11.38 -2.00
CA ARG A 212 -11.02 10.78 -1.45
C ARG A 212 -11.36 11.37 -0.08
N ALA A 213 -10.37 11.64 0.76
CA ALA A 213 -10.61 12.29 2.05
C ALA A 213 -11.18 13.71 1.88
N TYR A 214 -10.66 14.50 0.94
CA TYR A 214 -11.20 15.83 0.61
C TYR A 214 -12.61 15.77 0.03
N ALA A 215 -12.89 14.83 -0.89
CA ALA A 215 -14.22 14.66 -1.46
C ALA A 215 -15.28 14.30 -0.40
N HIS A 216 -14.89 13.57 0.65
CA HIS A 216 -15.77 13.28 1.81
C HIS A 216 -15.99 14.47 2.73
N GLN A 217 -15.21 15.55 2.59
CA GLN A 217 -15.38 16.83 3.29
C GLN A 217 -16.04 17.88 2.39
N ASP A 218 -16.63 17.44 1.25
CA ASP A 218 -17.23 18.30 0.22
C ASP A 218 -16.28 19.37 -0.37
N ASP A 219 -14.95 19.18 -0.23
CA ASP A 219 -13.92 20.01 -0.84
C ASP A 219 -13.50 19.43 -2.21
N ASP A 220 -14.38 19.63 -3.20
CA ASP A 220 -14.17 19.16 -4.58
C ASP A 220 -12.94 19.80 -5.26
N ILE A 221 -12.53 21.01 -4.85
CA ILE A 221 -11.40 21.71 -5.46
C ILE A 221 -10.09 21.02 -5.06
N SER A 222 -9.90 20.80 -3.76
CA SER A 222 -8.74 20.06 -3.24
C SER A 222 -8.77 18.61 -3.73
N ALA A 223 -9.93 17.96 -3.75
CA ALA A 223 -10.07 16.61 -4.28
C ALA A 223 -9.59 16.51 -5.74
N LEU A 224 -10.02 17.41 -6.62
CA LEU A 224 -9.58 17.42 -8.02
C LEU A 224 -8.09 17.72 -8.18
N LYS A 225 -7.53 18.61 -7.36
CA LYS A 225 -6.09 18.91 -7.36
C LYS A 225 -5.28 17.65 -7.05
N HIS A 226 -5.64 16.93 -5.99
CA HIS A 226 -4.94 15.70 -5.61
C HIS A 226 -5.20 14.55 -6.61
N LEU A 227 -6.40 14.44 -7.20
CA LEU A 227 -6.63 13.48 -8.28
C LEU A 227 -5.74 13.73 -9.51
N ARG A 228 -5.53 15.00 -9.89
CA ARG A 228 -4.62 15.34 -11.00
C ARG A 228 -3.19 14.87 -10.71
N ILE A 229 -2.68 15.16 -9.51
CA ILE A 229 -1.34 14.70 -9.09
C ILE A 229 -1.28 13.16 -9.10
N ALA A 230 -2.34 12.49 -8.67
CA ALA A 230 -2.40 11.03 -8.68
C ALA A 230 -2.37 10.43 -10.10
N LEU A 231 -2.98 11.11 -11.08
CA LEU A 231 -3.00 10.69 -12.49
C LEU A 231 -1.66 10.91 -13.20
N GLU A 232 -0.89 11.92 -12.79
CA GLU A 232 0.42 12.24 -13.36
C GLU A 232 1.55 11.36 -12.76
N ALA A 233 1.24 10.54 -11.76
CA ALA A 233 2.22 9.66 -11.13
C ALA A 233 2.64 8.51 -12.05
N ARG A 234 3.93 8.14 -12.01
CA ARG A 234 4.53 7.04 -12.80
C ARG A 234 3.81 5.69 -12.64
N VAL A 235 3.15 5.45 -11.52
CA VAL A 235 2.32 4.26 -11.28
C VAL A 235 0.86 4.69 -11.22
N LEU A 236 0.15 4.55 -12.34
CA LEU A 236 -1.28 4.82 -12.46
C LEU A 236 -2.10 3.69 -11.83
N ASP A 237 -2.81 4.00 -10.75
CA ASP A 237 -3.84 3.10 -10.20
C ASP A 237 -5.14 3.33 -10.99
N THR A 238 -5.69 2.27 -11.58
CA THR A 238 -6.92 2.29 -12.39
C THR A 238 -8.13 2.87 -11.63
N LYS A 239 -8.14 2.78 -10.28
CA LYS A 239 -9.17 3.40 -9.44
C LYS A 239 -9.14 4.93 -9.50
N VAL A 240 -7.97 5.52 -9.75
CA VAL A 240 -7.79 6.98 -9.87
C VAL A 240 -8.55 7.53 -11.08
N ILE A 241 -8.49 6.81 -12.20
CA ILE A 241 -9.16 7.21 -13.46
C ILE A 241 -10.68 7.22 -13.28
N TYR A 242 -11.23 6.20 -12.62
CA TYR A 242 -12.67 6.08 -12.38
C TYR A 242 -13.19 7.21 -11.47
N GLU A 243 -12.51 7.44 -10.34
CA GLU A 243 -12.92 8.46 -9.37
C GLU A 243 -12.80 9.88 -9.94
N TYR A 244 -11.75 10.15 -10.74
CA TYR A 244 -11.59 11.43 -11.43
C TYR A 244 -12.78 11.76 -12.35
N LYS A 245 -13.30 10.77 -13.08
CA LYS A 245 -14.49 10.95 -13.93
C LYS A 245 -15.74 11.30 -13.09
N ILE A 246 -15.94 10.63 -11.95
CA ILE A 246 -17.08 10.87 -11.05
C ILE A 246 -17.05 12.29 -10.47
N VAL A 247 -15.92 12.71 -9.89
CA VAL A 247 -15.80 14.03 -9.25
C VAL A 247 -15.96 15.14 -10.30
N LYS A 248 -15.37 14.96 -11.49
CA LYS A 248 -15.55 15.90 -12.61
C LYS A 248 -17.01 16.00 -13.06
N TYR A 249 -17.74 14.87 -13.08
CA TYR A 249 -19.17 14.84 -13.41
C TYR A 249 -20.02 15.58 -12.36
N LYS A 250 -19.78 15.33 -11.06
CA LYS A 250 -20.47 16.04 -9.96
C LYS A 250 -20.28 17.55 -10.06
N LYS A 251 -19.06 18.01 -10.31
CA LYS A 251 -18.75 19.44 -10.50
C LYS A 251 -19.45 20.06 -11.72
N LYS A 252 -19.52 19.32 -12.85
CA LYS A 252 -20.27 19.77 -14.04
C LYS A 252 -21.77 19.90 -13.74
N ARG A 253 -22.36 18.93 -13.05
CA ARG A 253 -23.77 18.96 -12.64
C ARG A 253 -24.06 20.12 -11.68
N ALA A 254 -23.20 20.35 -10.69
CA ALA A 254 -23.34 21.48 -9.76
C ALA A 254 -23.27 22.85 -10.46
N ARG A 255 -22.44 22.99 -11.51
CA ARG A 255 -22.40 24.21 -12.34
C ARG A 255 -23.65 24.36 -13.21
N GLY A 256 -24.16 23.27 -13.78
CA GLY A 256 -25.38 23.28 -14.60
C GLY A 256 -26.65 23.63 -13.81
N TYR A 257 -26.72 23.24 -12.53
CA TYR A 257 -27.80 23.67 -11.64
C TYR A 257 -27.69 25.16 -11.27
N ARG A 258 -26.47 25.70 -11.09
CA ARG A 258 -26.29 27.14 -10.83
C ARG A 258 -26.61 28.01 -12.05
N SER A 259 -26.39 27.52 -13.27
CA SER A 259 -26.78 28.25 -14.50
C SER A 259 -28.27 28.14 -14.85
N ALA A 260 -29.02 27.24 -14.20
CA ALA A 260 -30.47 27.11 -14.36
C ALA A 260 -31.26 27.87 -13.27
N ILE A 261 -30.56 28.50 -12.32
CA ILE A 261 -31.13 29.29 -11.21
C ILE A 261 -30.82 30.79 -11.39
N HIS A 262 -30.19 31.19 -12.50
CA HIS A 262 -29.93 32.57 -12.88
C HIS A 262 -30.61 32.90 -14.21
#